data_AF-A0A167CMB5-F1
#
_entry.id   AF-A0A167CMB5-F1
#
_cell.length_a   1.000
_cell.length_b   1.000
_cell.length_c   1.000
_cell.angle_alpha   90.00
_cell.angle_beta   90.00
_cell.angle_gamma   90.00
#
_symmetry.space_group_name_H-M   'P 1'
#
loop_
_entity.id
_entity.type
_entity.pdbx_description
1 polymer ?
#
loop_
_entity_poly.entity_id
_entity_poly.type
_entity_poly.pdbx_seq_one_letter_code
_entity_poly.pdbx_strand_id
1 'polypeptide(L)'
;MRKAYLFMYDGNVGTREEMKNVLNSMDRVLTWRFDIPNCFYVISECSAQELYDEFISHNGTKGRFMFIEPTSNSQGQMLPDTWYLLTHKTHKPKS
;
A
#
# COMPACT_ATOMS: atom_id res chain seq x y z
N MET A 1 -8.99 13.80 0.20
CA MET A 1 -9.90 12.63 0.20
C MET A 1 -9.05 11.38 0.26
N ARG A 2 -9.45 10.38 1.05
CA ARG A 2 -8.71 9.11 1.15
C ARG A 2 -8.76 8.33 -0.16
N LYS A 3 -7.63 7.73 -0.52
CA LYS A 3 -7.40 6.92 -1.71
C LYS A 3 -6.80 5.58 -1.29
N ALA A 4 -6.94 4.58 -2.13
CA ALA A 4 -6.24 3.31 -1.95
C ALA A 4 -5.13 3.22 -2.98
N TYR A 5 -4.06 2.51 -2.64
CA TYR A 5 -2.95 2.24 -3.52
C TYR A 5 -2.57 0.77 -3.40
N LEU A 6 -2.25 0.17 -4.54
CA LEU A 6 -1.48 -1.08 -4.59
C LEU A 6 -0.01 -0.70 -4.60
N PHE A 7 0.69 -1.02 -3.51
CA PHE A 7 2.13 -0.95 -3.44
C PHE A 7 2.70 -2.33 -3.74
N MET A 8 3.29 -2.49 -4.92
CA MET A 8 3.91 -3.75 -5.35
C MET A 8 5.41 -3.55 -5.44
N TYR A 9 6.17 -4.57 -5.08
CA TYR A 9 7.63 -4.50 -5.05
C TYR A 9 8.30 -5.81 -5.46
N ASP A 10 9.55 -5.76 -5.91
CA ASP A 10 10.38 -6.95 -6.10
C ASP A 10 11.25 -7.24 -4.87
N GLY A 11 11.89 -8.42 -4.83
CA GLY A 11 12.69 -8.85 -3.68
C GLY A 11 13.92 -7.99 -3.40
N ASN A 12 14.36 -7.14 -4.34
CA ASN A 12 15.50 -6.25 -4.13
C ASN A 12 15.13 -4.97 -3.36
N VAL A 13 13.83 -4.65 -3.28
CA VAL A 13 13.33 -3.51 -2.50
C VAL A 13 13.44 -3.79 -1.00
N GLY A 14 13.20 -5.05 -0.61
CA GLY A 14 13.35 -5.55 0.75
C GLY A 14 12.40 -6.70 1.06
N THR A 15 12.54 -7.25 2.27
CA THR A 15 11.63 -8.23 2.83
C THR A 15 10.30 -7.61 3.24
N ARG A 16 9.28 -8.45 3.47
CA ARG A 16 7.97 -7.98 3.97
C ARG A 16 8.08 -7.22 5.29
N GLU A 17 8.92 -7.69 6.21
CA GLU A 17 9.09 -7.05 7.52
C GLU A 17 9.77 -5.68 7.40
N GLU A 18 10.78 -5.55 6.53
CA GLU A 18 11.37 -4.25 6.21
C GLU A 18 10.35 -3.29 5.60
N MET A 19 9.52 -3.76 4.66
CA MET A 19 8.48 -2.91 4.05
C MET A 19 7.39 -2.50 5.04
N LYS A 20 7.00 -3.38 5.98
CA LYS A 20 6.10 -2.99 7.08
C LYS A 20 6.69 -1.87 7.91
N ASN A 21 7.98 -1.97 8.25
CA ASN A 21 8.67 -0.94 9.04
C ASN A 21 8.73 0.39 8.28
N VAL A 22 9.05 0.37 6.99
CA VAL A 22 9.05 1.57 6.14
C VAL A 22 7.65 2.19 6.09
N LEU A 23 6.62 1.42 5.75
CA LEU A 23 5.25 1.92 5.65
C LEU A 23 4.69 2.45 6.99
N ASN A 24 5.12 1.88 8.12
CA ASN A 24 4.77 2.39 9.45
C ASN A 24 5.50 3.69 9.83
N SER A 25 6.65 3.97 9.19
CA SER A 25 7.41 5.20 9.41
C SER A 25 6.99 6.36 8.49
N MET A 26 6.16 6.09 7.48
CA MET A 26 5.67 7.09 6.54
C MET A 26 4.47 7.83 7.13
N ASP A 27 4.56 9.16 7.22
CA ASP A 27 3.48 10.03 7.72
C ASP A 27 2.29 10.05 6.75
N ARG A 28 2.54 9.84 5.45
CA ARG A 28 1.49 9.87 4.41
C ARG A 28 0.70 8.57 4.35
N VAL A 29 1.14 7.51 5.03
CA VAL A 29 0.44 6.22 5.08
C VAL A 29 -0.49 6.19 6.29
N LEU A 30 -1.80 6.30 6.05
CA LEU A 30 -2.80 6.28 7.13
C LEU A 30 -2.98 4.87 7.71
N THR A 31 -2.99 3.87 6.83
CA THR A 31 -3.03 2.47 7.20
C THR A 31 -2.68 1.59 6.01
N TRP A 32 -2.38 0.33 6.27
CA TRP A 32 -2.13 -0.66 5.22
C TRP A 32 -2.63 -2.05 5.61
N ARG A 33 -2.77 -2.92 4.60
CA ARG A 33 -2.99 -4.35 4.74
C ARG A 33 -2.10 -5.10 3.74
N PHE A 34 -1.76 -6.35 4.02
CA PHE A 34 -1.15 -7.24 3.04
C PHE A 34 -1.86 -8.60 3.08
N ASP A 35 -2.08 -9.19 1.91
CA ASP A 35 -2.65 -10.54 1.78
C ASP A 35 -1.93 -11.36 0.69
N ILE A 36 -1.19 -10.70 -0.19
CA ILE A 36 -0.40 -11.32 -1.27
C ILE A 36 1.09 -11.04 -1.01
N PRO A 37 2.01 -11.99 -1.32
CA PRO A 37 3.44 -11.72 -1.30
C PRO A 37 3.81 -10.48 -2.13
N ASN A 38 4.72 -9.69 -1.59
CA ASN A 38 5.27 -8.49 -2.22
C ASN A 38 4.24 -7.43 -2.65
N CYS A 39 3.12 -7.35 -1.93
CA CYS A 39 2.08 -6.37 -2.18
C CYS A 39 1.47 -5.85 -0.87
N PHE A 40 1.26 -4.55 -0.78
CA PHE A 40 0.49 -3.89 0.26
C PHE A 40 -0.66 -3.08 -0.34
N TYR A 41 -1.80 -3.11 0.33
CA TYR A 41 -2.94 -2.22 0.11
C TYR A 41 -2.79 -1.04 1.05
N VAL A 42 -2.42 0.12 0.52
CA VAL A 42 -2.08 1.31 1.28
C VAL A 42 -3.20 2.34 1.18
N ILE A 43 -3.59 2.95 2.31
CA ILE A 43 -4.53 4.07 2.33
C ILE A 43 -3.77 5.36 2.62
N SER A 44 -4.01 6.38 1.81
CA SER A 44 -3.39 7.70 1.94
C SER A 44 -4.35 8.81 1.48
N GLU A 45 -4.09 10.04 1.89
CA GLU A 45 -4.72 11.24 1.30
C GLU A 45 -3.85 11.91 0.23
N CYS A 46 -2.60 11.47 0.10
CA CYS A 46 -1.62 11.96 -0.86
C CYS A 46 -1.74 11.24 -2.22
N SER A 47 -1.05 11.76 -3.22
CA SER A 47 -0.86 11.16 -4.54
C SER A 47 0.16 10.01 -4.54
N ALA A 48 0.16 9.20 -5.60
CA ALA A 48 1.18 8.16 -5.80
C ALA A 48 2.60 8.74 -5.88
N GLN A 49 2.76 9.94 -6.46
CA GLN A 49 4.04 10.63 -6.53
C GLN A 49 4.55 10.99 -5.12
N GLU A 50 3.67 11.55 -4.29
CA GLU A 50 4.01 11.90 -2.91
C GLU A 50 4.35 10.67 -2.06
N LEU A 51 3.65 9.55 -2.26
CA LEU A 51 3.99 8.28 -1.60
C LEU A 51 5.34 7.74 -2.07
N TYR A 52 5.63 7.85 -3.37
CA TYR A 52 6.92 7.47 -3.94
C TYR A 52 8.06 8.30 -3.33
N ASP A 53 7.93 9.63 -3.30
CA ASP A 53 8.97 10.54 -2.82
C ASP A 53 9.32 10.30 -1.34
N GLU A 54 8.31 10.03 -0.52
CA GLU A 54 8.52 9.67 0.88
C GLU A 54 9.10 8.25 1.00
N PHE A 55 8.59 7.27 0.24
CA PHE A 55 9.13 5.91 0.30
C PHE A 55 10.63 5.87 -0.02
N ILE A 56 11.09 6.59 -1.05
CA ILE A 56 12.52 6.66 -1.39
C ILE A 56 13.35 7.41 -0.35
N SER A 57 12.77 8.36 0.40
CA SER A 57 13.49 9.06 1.46
C SER A 57 13.78 8.14 2.66
N HIS A 58 12.90 7.18 2.93
CA HIS A 58 13.06 6.19 4.00
C HIS A 58 13.87 4.95 3.56
N ASN A 59 13.63 4.44 2.34
CA ASN A 59 14.19 3.16 1.89
C ASN A 59 15.39 3.30 0.93
N GLY A 60 15.59 4.48 0.35
CA GLY A 60 16.49 4.71 -0.78
C GLY A 60 15.97 4.12 -2.08
N THR A 61 16.71 4.35 -3.18
CA THR A 61 16.36 3.82 -4.50
C THR A 61 16.95 2.42 -4.68
N LYS A 62 16.14 1.39 -4.44
CA LYS A 62 16.53 -0.03 -4.56
C LYS A 62 15.43 -0.81 -5.27
N GLY A 63 15.82 -1.78 -6.10
CA GLY A 63 14.89 -2.71 -6.75
C GLY A 63 13.85 -2.02 -7.64
N ARG A 64 12.71 -2.70 -7.82
CA ARG A 64 11.56 -2.20 -8.57
C ARG A 64 10.33 -2.21 -7.69
N PHE A 65 9.63 -1.09 -7.63
CA PHE A 65 8.36 -0.96 -6.93
C PHE A 65 7.49 0.08 -7.62
N MET A 66 6.21 0.08 -7.28
CA MET A 66 5.28 1.12 -7.71
C MET A 66 4.08 1.23 -6.79
N PHE A 67 3.54 2.44 -6.70
CA PHE A 67 2.22 2.73 -6.15
C PHE A 67 1.25 2.95 -7.31
N ILE A 68 0.16 2.18 -7.35
CA ILE A 68 -0.91 2.35 -8.35
C ILE A 68 -2.22 2.60 -7.63
N GLU A 69 -2.93 3.65 -8.01
CA GLU A 69 -4.30 3.89 -7.56
C GLU A 69 -5.26 2.98 -8.36
N PRO A 70 -5.90 1.96 -7.74
CA PRO A 70 -6.86 1.14 -8.44
C PRO A 70 -8.12 1.97 -8.73
N THR A 71 -8.59 1.89 -9.97
CA THR A 71 -9.81 2.58 -10.43
C THR A 71 -11.05 1.71 -10.21
N SER A 72 -12.22 2.20 -10.63
CA SER A 72 -13.48 1.45 -10.56
C SER A 72 -13.47 0.15 -11.36
N ASN A 73 -12.55 -0.01 -12.33
CA ASN A 73 -12.38 -1.24 -13.08
C ASN A 73 -11.33 -2.14 -12.42
N SER A 74 -11.72 -2.80 -11.32
CA SER A 74 -10.85 -3.70 -10.55
C SER A 74 -11.59 -4.99 -10.23
N GLN A 75 -10.95 -6.16 -10.39
CA GLN A 75 -11.52 -7.48 -10.11
C GLN A 75 -10.43 -8.45 -9.65
N GLY A 76 -10.77 -9.43 -8.80
CA GLY A 76 -9.84 -10.45 -8.32
C GLY A 76 -10.42 -11.33 -7.20
N GLN A 77 -9.74 -12.46 -6.94
CA GLN A 77 -10.09 -13.39 -5.85
C GLN A 77 -9.40 -12.96 -4.55
N MET A 78 -9.92 -11.91 -3.91
CA MET A 78 -9.39 -11.35 -2.67
C MET A 78 -10.30 -11.59 -1.47
N LEU A 79 -9.74 -11.46 -0.27
CA LEU A 79 -10.49 -11.55 0.96
C LEU A 79 -11.53 -10.40 1.06
N PRO A 80 -12.71 -10.65 1.65
CA PRO A 80 -13.74 -9.62 1.80
C PRO A 80 -13.25 -8.37 2.54
N ASP A 81 -12.35 -8.52 3.51
CA ASP A 81 -11.80 -7.41 4.28
C ASP A 81 -10.87 -6.53 3.43
N THR A 82 -10.13 -7.14 2.50
CA THR A 82 -9.27 -6.41 1.55
C THR A 82 -10.12 -5.60 0.59
N TRP A 83 -11.19 -6.20 0.05
CA TRP A 83 -12.17 -5.47 -0.75
C TRP A 83 -12.81 -4.34 0.04
N TYR A 84 -13.17 -4.59 1.30
CA TYR A 84 -13.72 -3.56 2.17
C TYR A 84 -12.76 -2.38 2.34
N LEU A 85 -11.47 -2.64 2.61
CA LEU A 85 -10.44 -1.61 2.72
C LEU A 85 -10.29 -0.82 1.41
N LEU A 86 -10.25 -1.51 0.27
CA LEU A 86 -10.10 -0.87 -1.04
C LEU A 86 -11.32 -0.02 -1.41
N THR A 87 -12.53 -0.39 -0.99
CA THR A 87 -13.76 0.38 -1.28
C THR A 87 -13.95 1.54 -0.30
N HIS A 88 -13.81 1.29 1.01
CA HIS A 88 -14.19 2.25 2.06
C HIS A 88 -13.00 3.04 2.60
N LYS A 89 -11.78 2.70 2.20
CA LYS A 89 -10.53 3.37 2.62
C LYS A 89 -10.36 3.39 4.15
N THR A 90 -10.83 2.33 4.80
CA THR A 90 -10.74 2.08 6.24
C THR A 90 -10.84 0.59 6.52
N HIS A 91 -10.29 0.13 7.64
CA HIS A 91 -10.44 -1.26 8.06
C HIS A 91 -11.89 -1.57 8.38
N LYS A 92 -12.30 -2.81 8.07
CA LYS A 92 -13.60 -3.33 8.49
C LYS A 92 -13.66 -3.38 10.02
N PRO A 93 -14.76 -2.91 10.65
CA PRO A 93 -14.93 -3.02 12.09
C PRO A 93 -14.82 -4.48 12.54
N LYS A 94 -14.14 -4.72 13.66
CA LYS A 94 -14.11 -6.04 14.30
C LYS A 94 -15.52 -6.32 14.83
N SER A 95 -16.13 -7.41 14.36
CA SER A 95 -17.36 -7.98 14.91
C SER A 95 -17.11 -8.64 16.26
#